data_AF-A0A1R0LIJ2-F1
#
_entry.id   AF-A0A1R0LIJ2-F1
#
_cell.length_a   1.000
_cell.length_b   1.000
_cell.length_c   1.000
_cell.angle_alpha   90.00
_cell.angle_beta   90.00
_cell.angle_gamma   90.00
#
_symmetry.space_group_name_H-M   'P 1'
#
loop_
_entity.id
_entity.type
_entity.pdbx_description
1 polymer ?
#
loop_
_entity_poly.entity_id
_entity_poly.type
_entity_poly.pdbx_seq_one_letter_code
_entity_poly.pdbx_strand_id
1 'polypeptide(L)'
;MTTVATPDELRRGLADQLTDDGAISSPRRYRVFATVPREAFVPAFTVRTPEGLHSYRDGEPGWPSTAYSDVSLLTQTDAHSTTTSSSSQTSVMARMLWRP
;
A
#
# COMPACT_ATOMS: atom_id res chain seq x y z
N MET A 1 1.28 -7.69 -25.17
CA MET A 1 1.54 -8.31 -23.85
C MET A 1 1.73 -7.17 -22.87
N THR A 2 0.84 -7.00 -21.90
CA THR A 2 1.02 -5.99 -20.85
C THR A 2 2.02 -6.57 -19.87
N THR A 3 3.25 -6.05 -19.84
CA THR A 3 4.24 -6.43 -18.83
C THR A 3 3.70 -6.07 -17.46
N VAL A 4 3.56 -7.07 -16.58
CA VAL A 4 3.19 -6.83 -15.18
C VAL A 4 4.39 -6.18 -14.50
N ALA A 5 4.17 -5.02 -13.89
CA ALA A 5 5.22 -4.32 -13.15
C ALA A 5 5.73 -5.20 -12.00
N THR A 6 7.05 -5.18 -11.78
CA THR A 6 7.69 -5.87 -10.67
C THR A 6 7.36 -5.18 -9.33
N PRO A 7 7.44 -5.88 -8.19
CA PRO A 7 7.25 -5.26 -6.87
C PRO A 7 8.17 -4.06 -6.62
N ASP A 8 9.40 -4.11 -7.12
CA ASP A 8 10.36 -3.00 -7.03
C ASP A 8 9.93 -1.76 -7.83
N GLU A 9 9.36 -1.96 -9.03
CA GLU A 9 8.82 -0.87 -9.84
C GLU A 9 7.57 -0.26 -9.20
N LEU A 10 6.67 -1.10 -8.67
CA LEU A 10 5.47 -0.67 -7.96
C LEU A 10 5.83 0.13 -6.70
N ARG A 11 6.84 -0.32 -5.95
CA ARG A 11 7.34 0.37 -4.76
C ARG A 11 7.90 1.75 -5.07
N ARG A 12 8.73 1.86 -6.11
CA ARG A 12 9.25 3.14 -6.58
C ARG A 12 8.13 4.05 -7.07
N GLY A 13 7.18 3.51 -7.85
CA GLY A 13 6.03 4.26 -8.33
C GLY A 13 5.17 4.84 -7.21
N LEU A 14 4.95 4.09 -6.13
CA LEU A 14 4.27 4.63 -4.95
C LEU A 14 5.09 5.75 -4.27
N ALA A 15 6.42 5.58 -4.15
CA ALA A 15 7.27 6.61 -3.57
C ALA A 15 7.29 7.90 -4.43
N ASP A 16 7.28 7.77 -5.76
CA ASP A 16 7.18 8.89 -6.70
C ASP A 16 5.84 9.61 -6.50
N GLN A 17 4.72 8.88 -6.51
CA GLN A 17 3.38 9.45 -6.28
C GLN A 17 3.28 10.21 -4.96
N LEU A 18 3.80 9.64 -3.86
CA LEU A 18 3.80 10.30 -2.55
C LEU A 18 4.65 11.57 -2.52
N THR A 19 5.69 11.66 -3.35
CA THR A 19 6.53 12.86 -3.49
C THR A 19 5.77 13.93 -4.25
N ASP A 20 5.15 13.55 -5.36
CA ASP A 20 4.36 14.46 -6.21
C ASP A 20 3.16 15.04 -5.45
N ASP A 21 2.51 14.24 -4.60
CA ASP A 21 1.42 14.66 -3.71
C ASP A 21 1.89 15.48 -2.49
N GLY A 22 3.20 15.73 -2.37
CA GLY A 22 3.81 16.46 -1.26
C GLY A 22 3.71 15.74 0.09
N ALA A 23 3.35 14.45 0.12
CA ALA A 23 3.27 13.64 1.34
C ALA A 23 4.67 13.31 1.89
N ILE A 24 5.68 13.25 1.02
CA ILE A 24 7.09 13.12 1.39
C ILE A 24 7.92 14.24 0.77
N SER A 25 8.79 14.86 1.57
CA SER A 25 9.49 16.09 1.19
C SER A 25 11.02 15.98 1.19
N SER A 26 11.59 14.80 1.47
CA SER A 26 13.04 14.63 1.51
C SER A 26 13.53 13.33 0.86
N PRO A 27 14.73 13.33 0.26
CA PRO A 27 15.31 12.13 -0.36
C PRO A 27 15.46 10.94 0.60
N ARG A 28 15.68 11.21 1.90
CA ARG A 28 15.74 10.16 2.92
C ARG A 28 14.39 9.47 3.11
N ARG A 29 13.29 10.23 3.11
CA ARG A 29 11.92 9.72 3.27
C ARG A 29 11.50 8.93 2.03
N TYR A 30 11.84 9.44 0.84
CA TYR A 30 11.67 8.71 -0.42
C TYR A 30 12.30 7.32 -0.37
N ARG A 31 13.58 7.23 0.02
CA ARG A 31 14.29 5.95 0.08
C ARG A 31 13.57 4.92 0.95
N VAL A 32 13.02 5.33 2.09
CA VAL A 32 12.27 4.39 2.96
C VAL A 32 11.10 3.76 2.20
N PHE A 33 10.27 4.56 1.54
CA PHE A 33 9.15 4.05 0.76
C PHE A 33 9.61 3.25 -0.46
N ALA A 34 10.70 3.66 -1.10
CA ALA A 34 11.24 3.01 -2.31
C ALA A 34 12.00 1.69 -2.03
N THR A 35 12.32 1.35 -0.77
CA THR A 35 13.12 0.14 -0.44
C THR A 35 12.44 -0.83 0.52
N VAL A 36 11.51 -0.39 1.36
CA VAL A 36 10.85 -1.29 2.31
C VAL A 36 9.78 -2.13 1.59
N PRO A 37 9.88 -3.47 1.59
CA PRO A 37 8.94 -4.33 0.87
C PRO A 37 7.61 -4.43 1.62
N ARG A 38 6.68 -3.51 1.37
CA ARG A 38 5.36 -3.46 2.01
C ARG A 38 4.62 -4.80 1.89
N GLU A 39 4.73 -5.45 0.73
CA GLU A 39 4.13 -6.72 0.38
C GLU A 39 4.53 -7.87 1.33
N ALA A 40 5.74 -7.83 1.91
CA ALA A 40 6.19 -8.81 2.89
C ALA A 40 5.44 -8.70 4.24
N PHE A 41 4.81 -7.55 4.52
CA PHE A 41 4.04 -7.31 5.75
C PHE A 41 2.52 -7.48 5.57
N VAL A 42 2.04 -7.65 4.33
CA VAL A 42 0.61 -7.78 4.00
C VAL A 42 0.35 -8.98 3.06
N PRO A 43 0.63 -10.23 3.50
CA PRO A 43 0.45 -11.43 2.66
C PRO A 43 -1.02 -11.67 2.26
N ALA A 44 -1.96 -11.08 2.99
CA ALA A 44 -3.36 -11.02 2.61
C ALA A 44 -3.97 -9.72 3.13
N PHE A 45 -4.88 -9.13 2.37
CA PHE A 45 -5.62 -7.94 2.77
C PHE A 45 -6.93 -7.79 1.99
N THR A 46 -7.83 -6.99 2.54
CA THR A 46 -9.07 -6.56 1.88
C THR A 46 -9.02 -5.06 1.62
N VAL A 47 -9.46 -4.64 0.43
CA VAL A 47 -9.64 -3.24 0.07
C VAL A 47 -11.10 -2.95 -0.20
N ARG A 48 -11.48 -1.69 -0.01
CA ARG A 48 -12.79 -1.20 -0.45
C ARG A 48 -12.68 -0.70 -1.88
N THR A 49 -13.50 -1.26 -2.75
CA THR A 49 -13.65 -0.91 -4.16
C THR A 49 -15.05 -0.33 -4.40
N PRO A 50 -15.31 0.31 -5.55
CA PRO A 50 -16.67 0.72 -5.92
C PRO A 50 -17.68 -0.45 -5.91
N GLU A 51 -17.23 -1.66 -6.23
CA GLU A 51 -18.05 -2.88 -6.29
C GLU A 51 -18.24 -3.56 -4.92
N GLY A 52 -17.56 -3.08 -3.88
CA GLY A 52 -17.61 -3.64 -2.53
C GLY A 52 -16.24 -4.00 -1.97
N LEU A 53 -16.21 -4.93 -1.02
CA LEU A 53 -14.95 -5.41 -0.45
C LEU A 53 -14.32 -6.45 -1.38
N HIS A 54 -13.05 -6.26 -1.72
CA HIS A 54 -12.28 -7.22 -2.50
C HIS A 54 -11.06 -7.67 -1.69
N SER A 55 -10.84 -8.98 -1.61
CA SER A 55 -9.72 -9.54 -0.86
C SER A 55 -8.66 -10.07 -1.80
N TYR A 56 -7.42 -9.72 -1.52
CA TYR A 56 -6.24 -10.21 -2.23
C TYR A 56 -5.37 -11.07 -1.30
N ARG A 57 -4.70 -12.05 -1.88
CA ARG A 57 -3.67 -12.88 -1.24
C ARG A 57 -2.42 -12.93 -2.11
N ASP A 58 -1.28 -13.17 -1.46
CA ASP A 58 0.00 -13.36 -2.15
C ASP A 58 -0.12 -14.42 -3.25
N GLY A 59 0.46 -14.12 -4.41
CA GLY A 59 0.37 -14.90 -5.64
C GLY A 59 -0.84 -14.58 -6.53
N GLU A 60 -1.83 -13.83 -6.06
CA GLU A 60 -2.99 -13.45 -6.89
C GLU A 60 -2.64 -12.31 -7.87
N PRO A 61 -3.17 -12.35 -9.10
CA PRO A 61 -3.08 -11.23 -10.01
C PRO A 61 -3.63 -9.95 -9.36
N GLY A 62 -2.88 -8.86 -9.46
CA GLY A 62 -3.28 -7.56 -8.89
C GLY A 62 -2.90 -7.36 -7.42
N TRP A 63 -2.62 -8.42 -6.65
CA TRP A 63 -2.14 -8.31 -5.26
C TRP A 63 -0.97 -7.33 -5.09
N PRO A 64 0.15 -7.43 -5.84
CA PRO A 64 1.28 -6.54 -5.61
C PRO A 64 0.93 -5.10 -5.99
N SER A 65 0.18 -4.90 -7.08
CA SER A 65 -0.26 -3.57 -7.51
C SER A 65 -1.17 -2.90 -6.49
N THR A 66 -2.10 -3.65 -5.89
CA THR A 66 -2.99 -3.11 -4.86
C THR A 66 -2.24 -2.86 -3.55
N ALA A 67 -1.28 -3.72 -3.16
CA ALA A 67 -0.42 -3.46 -2.00
C ALA A 67 0.36 -2.14 -2.13
N TYR A 68 0.70 -1.75 -3.36
CA TYR A 68 1.40 -0.51 -3.69
C TYR A 68 0.49 0.64 -4.14
N SER A 69 -0.81 0.56 -3.86
CA SER A 69 -1.74 1.69 -4.04
C SER A 69 -1.85 2.53 -2.76
N ASP A 70 -2.14 3.82 -2.92
CA ASP A 70 -2.35 4.74 -1.80
C ASP A 70 -3.76 4.59 -1.20
N VAL A 71 -4.06 3.39 -0.71
CA VAL A 71 -5.31 3.06 -0.01
C VAL A 71 -5.01 2.35 1.30
N SER A 72 -6.01 2.32 2.18
CA SER A 72 -5.96 1.50 3.39
C SER A 72 -6.20 0.03 3.07
N LEU A 73 -5.38 -0.85 3.65
CA LEU A 73 -5.48 -2.30 3.50
C LEU A 73 -6.00 -2.88 4.81
N LEU A 74 -7.15 -3.54 4.79
CA LEU A 74 -7.72 -4.22 5.96
C LEU A 74 -7.00 -5.57 6.09
N THR A 75 -6.27 -5.79 7.18
CA THR A 75 -5.38 -6.97 7.34
C THR A 75 -5.95 -8.00 8.29
N GLN A 76 -6.96 -7.65 9.09
CA GLN A 76 -7.63 -8.58 10.00
C GLN A 76 -9.08 -8.16 10.25
N THR A 77 -9.95 -9.16 10.37
CA THR A 77 -11.34 -9.03 10.80
C THR A 77 -11.66 -10.00 11.93
N ASP A 78 -12.65 -9.67 12.75
CA ASP A 78 -13.22 -10.59 13.73
C ASP A 78 -14.25 -11.57 13.12
N ALA A 79 -14.86 -12.40 13.97
CA ALA A 79 -15.89 -13.36 13.56
C ALA A 79 -17.17 -12.72 12.99
N HIS A 80 -17.39 -11.43 13.24
CA HIS A 80 -18.52 -10.65 12.71
C HIS A 80 -18.14 -9.83 11.47
N SER A 81 -16.97 -10.09 10.88
CA SER A 81 -16.41 -9.35 9.74
C SER A 81 -16.10 -7.87 10.03
N THR A 82 -15.99 -7.50 11.31
CA THR A 82 -15.54 -6.15 11.70
C THR A 82 -14.03 -6.06 11.53
N THR A 83 -13.53 -5.00 10.88
CA THR A 83 -12.08 -4.77 10.78
C THR A 83 -11.48 -4.52 12.17
N THR A 84 -10.51 -5.35 12.54
CA THR A 84 -9.75 -5.22 13.80
C THR A 84 -8.33 -4.69 13.57
N SER A 85 -7.79 -4.82 12.35
CA SER A 85 -6.47 -4.31 11.98
C SER A 85 -6.43 -3.83 10.54
N SER A 86 -5.60 -2.80 10.30
CA SER A 86 -5.35 -2.28 8.96
C SER A 86 -3.95 -1.70 8.82
N SER A 87 -3.43 -1.71 7.59
CA SER A 87 -2.34 -0.83 7.15
C SER A 87 -2.98 0.43 6.59
N SER A 88 -2.72 1.58 7.22
CA SER A 88 -3.27 2.86 6.78
C SER A 88 -2.78 3.24 5.38
N GLN A 89 -3.56 4.11 4.72
CA GLN A 89 -3.14 4.81 3.51
C GLN A 89 -1.74 5.41 3.68
N THR A 90 -0.87 5.14 2.70
CA THR A 90 0.56 5.46 2.77
C THR A 90 0.84 6.95 2.84
N SER A 91 0.04 7.80 2.19
CA SER A 91 0.14 9.25 2.28
C SER A 91 -0.28 9.78 3.65
N VAL A 92 -1.27 9.17 4.29
CA VAL A 92 -1.67 9.49 5.67
C VAL A 92 -0.55 9.11 6.64
N MET A 93 0.00 7.90 6.50
CA MET A 93 1.13 7.43 7.31
C MET A 93 2.35 8.33 7.16
N ALA A 94 2.71 8.70 5.92
CA ALA A 94 3.82 9.61 5.64
C ALA A 94 3.63 10.95 6.35
N ARG A 95 2.44 11.56 6.25
CA ARG A 95 2.15 12.84 6.93
C ARG A 95 2.17 12.74 8.45
N MET A 96 1.78 11.60 9.03
CA MET A 96 1.78 11.39 10.48
C MET A 96 3.20 11.24 11.05
N LEU A 97 4.04 10.44 10.40
CA LEU A 97 5.40 10.15 10.88
C LEU A 97 6.33 11.37 10.76
N TRP A 98 6.00 12.30 9.88
CA TRP A 98 6.95 13.28 9.38
C TRP A 98 6.38 14.69 9.29
N ARG A 99 5.45 15.00 10.20
CA ARG A 99 5.06 16.38 10.48
C ARG A 99 6.32 17.26 10.60
N PRO A 100 6.31 18.47 10.00
CA PRO A 100 7.38 19.45 10.24
C PRO A 100 7.49 19.78 11.73
#